data_AF-A0A150QPB3-F1
#
_entry.id   AF-A0A150QPB3-F1
#
_cell.length_a   1.000
_cell.length_b   1.000
_cell.length_c   1.000
_cell.angle_alpha   90.00
_cell.angle_beta   90.00
_cell.angle_gamma   90.00
#
_symmetry.space_group_name_H-M   'P 1'
#
loop_
_entity.id
_entity.type
_entity.pdbx_description
1 polymer ?
#
loop_
_entity_poly.entity_id
_entity_poly.type
_entity_poly.pdbx_seq_one_letter_code
_entity_poly.pdbx_strand_id
1 'polypeptide(L)'
;MLSPLLLLPFFPACGPAPEAKTPASGGQTFPEAVAMMCDVDRLAGLDAEADPISVGQGRSAWLAEHVESPDGIELRTMLSVKGAAEQGGMLRDEARKVGLSRCALADALERDGTGGLSP
;
A
#
# COMPACT_ATOMS: atom_id res chain seq x y z
N MET A 1 12.37 -35.45 -53.71
CA MET A 1 13.30 -36.17 -52.82
C MET A 1 14.04 -35.16 -51.95
N LEU A 2 14.15 -35.48 -50.65
CA LEU A 2 14.93 -34.85 -49.58
C LEU A 2 14.49 -33.48 -49.01
N SER A 3 13.75 -33.57 -47.89
CA SER A 3 13.78 -32.62 -46.77
C SER A 3 15.15 -32.62 -46.08
N PRO A 4 15.60 -31.48 -45.53
CA PRO A 4 16.45 -31.46 -44.35
C PRO A 4 15.62 -31.18 -43.10
N LEU A 5 15.56 -32.16 -42.21
CA LEU A 5 15.20 -31.99 -40.81
C LEU A 5 16.11 -30.93 -40.18
N LEU A 6 15.52 -29.86 -39.65
CA LEU A 6 16.16 -29.01 -38.65
C LEU A 6 15.63 -29.42 -37.27
N LEU A 7 16.39 -30.31 -36.63
CA LEU A 7 16.29 -30.61 -35.20
C LEU A 7 16.93 -29.45 -34.42
N LEU A 8 16.13 -28.64 -33.74
CA LEU A 8 16.62 -27.73 -32.70
C LEU A 8 16.35 -28.35 -31.32
N PRO A 9 17.34 -28.32 -30.41
CA PRO A 9 17.27 -28.99 -29.11
C PRO A 9 16.35 -28.26 -28.14
N PHE A 10 15.53 -29.03 -27.44
CA PHE A 10 14.83 -28.64 -26.24
C PHE A 10 15.84 -28.21 -25.16
N PHE A 11 15.75 -26.95 -24.71
CA PHE A 11 16.37 -26.51 -23.46
C PHE A 11 15.30 -26.48 -22.35
N PRO A 12 15.27 -27.44 -21.42
CA PRO A 12 14.50 -27.29 -20.19
C PRO A 12 15.32 -26.44 -19.21
N ALA A 13 15.30 -25.12 -19.38
CA ALA A 13 15.87 -24.21 -18.39
C ALA A 13 14.83 -23.91 -17.29
N CYS A 14 14.50 -24.91 -16.47
CA CYS A 14 13.91 -24.67 -15.15
C CYS A 14 15.06 -24.46 -14.16
N GLY A 15 15.58 -23.24 -14.09
CA GLY A 15 16.38 -22.82 -12.94
C GLY A 15 15.45 -22.66 -11.72
N PRO A 16 15.91 -22.96 -10.49
CA PRO A 16 15.17 -22.60 -9.30
C PRO A 16 14.94 -21.08 -9.32
N ALA A 17 13.68 -20.66 -9.20
CA ALA A 17 13.36 -19.27 -9.01
C ALA A 17 14.15 -18.78 -7.79
N PRO A 18 14.84 -17.63 -7.87
CA PRO A 18 15.50 -17.06 -6.69
C PRO A 18 14.44 -16.95 -5.59
N GLU A 19 14.72 -17.53 -4.43
CA GLU A 19 13.87 -17.37 -3.24
C GLU A 19 13.66 -15.88 -3.04
N ALA A 20 12.42 -15.43 -3.27
CA ALA A 20 12.01 -14.10 -2.88
C ALA A 20 12.30 -14.03 -1.38
N LYS A 21 13.24 -13.18 -0.97
CA LYS A 21 13.46 -12.89 0.43
C LYS A 21 12.16 -12.29 0.93
N THR A 22 11.30 -13.10 1.53
CA THR A 22 10.16 -12.60 2.29
C THR A 22 10.76 -11.68 3.34
N PRO A 23 10.47 -10.37 3.32
CA PRO A 23 10.92 -9.49 4.39
C PRO A 23 10.44 -10.10 5.70
N ALA A 24 11.31 -10.17 6.69
CA ALA A 24 10.88 -10.53 8.03
C ALA A 24 9.75 -9.55 8.38
N SER A 25 8.54 -10.07 8.59
CA SER A 25 7.40 -9.27 9.02
C SER A 25 7.86 -8.51 10.26
N GLY A 26 7.85 -7.17 10.22
CA GLY A 26 8.50 -6.28 11.18
C GLY A 26 7.94 -6.29 12.61
N GLY A 27 7.34 -7.39 13.04
CA GLY A 27 6.60 -7.50 14.31
C GLY A 27 5.29 -6.71 14.32
N GLN A 28 5.11 -5.75 13.41
CA GLN A 28 3.90 -4.94 13.29
C GLN A 28 2.69 -5.81 12.98
N THR A 29 1.64 -5.62 13.77
CA THR A 29 0.34 -6.23 13.57
C THR A 29 -0.52 -5.40 12.61
N PHE A 30 -1.51 -6.02 11.98
CA PHE A 30 -2.43 -5.30 11.09
C PHE A 30 -3.17 -4.13 11.79
N PRO A 31 -3.70 -4.27 13.03
CA PRO A 31 -4.29 -3.14 13.75
C PRO A 31 -3.33 -1.95 13.94
N GLU A 32 -2.03 -2.21 14.20
CA GLU A 32 -1.02 -1.15 14.32
C GLU A 32 -0.79 -0.46 12.97
N ALA A 33 -0.73 -1.21 11.87
CA ALA A 33 -0.62 -0.63 10.53
C ALA A 33 -1.82 0.26 10.18
N VAL A 34 -3.06 -0.19 10.46
CA VAL A 34 -4.27 0.61 10.24
C VAL A 34 -4.26 1.87 11.10
N ALA A 35 -3.84 1.76 12.37
CA ALA A 35 -3.71 2.92 13.25
C ALA A 35 -2.70 3.94 12.69
N MET A 36 -1.55 3.48 12.18
CA MET A 36 -0.56 4.34 11.53
C MET A 36 -1.10 5.02 10.28
N MET A 37 -1.83 4.31 9.41
CA MET A 37 -2.46 4.90 8.24
C MET A 37 -3.48 5.97 8.61
N CYS A 38 -4.29 5.70 9.63
CA CYS A 38 -5.31 6.63 10.09
C CYS A 38 -4.73 7.94 10.63
N ASP A 39 -3.56 7.88 11.27
CA ASP A 39 -2.89 9.02 11.90
C ASP A 39 -1.69 9.56 11.11
N VAL A 40 -1.54 9.16 9.84
CA VAL A 40 -0.33 9.41 9.04
C VAL A 40 0.09 10.88 9.02
N ASP A 41 -0.84 11.84 8.93
CA ASP A 41 -0.49 13.27 8.88
C ASP A 41 0.22 13.73 10.14
N ARG A 42 -0.30 13.30 11.29
CA ARG A 42 0.28 13.61 12.59
C ARG A 42 1.64 12.93 12.76
N LEU A 43 1.77 11.69 12.31
CA LEU A 43 2.99 10.89 12.45
C LEU A 43 4.10 11.36 11.50
N ALA A 44 3.74 11.77 10.29
CA ALA A 44 4.64 12.29 9.27
C ALA A 44 4.92 13.79 9.41
N GLY A 45 4.21 14.49 10.30
CA GLY A 45 4.36 15.94 10.49
C GLY A 45 3.91 16.75 9.27
N LEU A 46 2.88 16.27 8.56
CA LEU A 46 2.35 16.93 7.36
C LEU A 46 1.40 18.05 7.74
N ASP A 47 1.52 19.16 7.03
CA ASP A 47 0.60 20.29 7.15
C ASP A 47 -0.67 20.03 6.33
N ALA A 48 -1.83 20.15 6.97
CA ALA A 48 -3.13 19.93 6.32
C ALA A 48 -3.49 21.05 5.33
N GLU A 49 -2.89 22.23 5.46
CA GLU A 49 -3.10 23.38 4.57
C GLU A 49 -2.15 23.40 3.37
N ALA A 50 -1.21 22.45 3.31
CA ALA A 50 -0.30 22.32 2.19
C ALA A 50 -0.99 21.80 0.91
N ASP A 51 -0.29 21.89 -0.22
CA ASP A 51 -0.77 21.40 -1.50
C ASP A 51 -1.19 19.91 -1.41
N PRO A 52 -2.44 19.55 -1.79
CA PRO A 52 -2.96 18.19 -1.60
C PRO A 52 -2.13 17.11 -2.30
N ILE A 53 -1.51 17.40 -3.44
CA ILE A 53 -0.66 16.43 -4.15
C ILE A 53 0.61 16.17 -3.34
N SER A 54 1.26 17.23 -2.88
CA SER A 54 2.46 17.14 -2.03
C SER A 54 2.18 16.40 -0.72
N VAL A 55 1.03 16.66 -0.10
CA VAL A 55 0.58 15.94 1.10
C VAL A 55 0.35 14.45 0.81
N GLY A 56 -0.36 14.12 -0.27
CA GLY A 56 -0.62 12.73 -0.67
C GLY A 56 0.65 11.93 -0.93
N GLN A 57 1.65 12.55 -1.58
CA GLN A 57 2.98 11.96 -1.77
C GLN A 57 3.70 11.75 -0.44
N GLY A 58 3.66 12.75 0.46
CA GLY A 58 4.25 12.65 1.80
C GLY A 58 3.65 11.51 2.63
N ARG A 59 2.32 11.37 2.63
CA ARG A 59 1.61 10.27 3.29
C ARG A 59 2.10 8.92 2.76
N SER A 60 2.19 8.80 1.44
CA SER A 60 2.54 7.55 0.75
C SER A 60 3.99 7.15 1.02
N ALA A 61 4.93 8.11 0.95
CA ALA A 61 6.33 7.89 1.27
C ALA A 61 6.53 7.47 2.74
N TRP A 62 5.90 8.18 3.67
CA TRP A 62 6.02 7.84 5.09
C TRP A 62 5.46 6.44 5.39
N LEU A 63 4.27 6.12 4.85
CA LEU A 63 3.67 4.78 5.03
C LEU A 63 4.46 3.69 4.31
N ALA A 64 5.15 3.99 3.21
CA ALA A 64 6.07 3.06 2.54
C ALA A 64 7.17 2.56 3.47
N GLU A 65 7.68 3.46 4.30
CA GLU A 65 8.79 3.20 5.23
C GLU A 65 8.35 2.60 6.56
N HIS A 66 7.12 2.89 7.02
CA HIS A 66 6.69 2.55 8.39
C HIS A 66 5.61 1.45 8.47
N VAL A 67 4.95 1.13 7.35
CA VAL A 67 4.01 0.00 7.28
C VAL A 67 4.74 -1.22 6.74
N GLU A 68 5.02 -2.16 7.64
CA GLU A 68 5.84 -3.35 7.40
C GLU A 68 5.02 -4.65 7.47
N SER A 69 3.85 -4.61 8.10
CA SER A 69 2.97 -5.79 8.15
C SER A 69 2.48 -6.14 6.73
N PRO A 70 2.44 -7.43 6.34
CA PRO A 70 1.99 -7.84 5.01
C PRO A 70 0.58 -7.34 4.67
N ASP A 71 -0.36 -7.50 5.59
CA ASP A 71 -1.75 -7.05 5.42
C ASP A 71 -1.83 -5.51 5.33
N GLY A 72 -0.98 -4.80 6.07
CA GLY A 72 -0.87 -3.34 5.96
C GLY A 72 -0.31 -2.90 4.60
N ILE A 73 0.72 -3.59 4.09
CA ILE A 73 1.28 -3.30 2.77
C ILE A 73 0.24 -3.55 1.67
N GLU A 74 -0.52 -4.64 1.78
CA GLU A 74 -1.63 -4.95 0.86
C GLU A 74 -2.69 -3.85 0.90
N LEU A 75 -3.16 -3.48 2.10
CA LEU A 75 -4.14 -2.41 2.27
C LEU A 75 -3.65 -1.09 1.66
N ARG A 76 -2.40 -0.69 1.94
CA ARG A 76 -1.80 0.53 1.37
C ARG A 76 -1.80 0.50 -0.16
N THR A 77 -1.44 -0.65 -0.74
CA THR A 77 -1.40 -0.86 -2.19
C THR A 77 -2.80 -0.76 -2.79
N MET A 78 -3.82 -1.32 -2.12
CA MET A 78 -5.21 -1.21 -2.55
C MET A 78 -5.75 0.21 -2.45
N LEU A 79 -5.32 0.97 -1.43
CA LEU A 79 -5.69 2.37 -1.27
C LEU A 79 -5.06 3.28 -2.33
N SER A 80 -3.78 3.08 -2.70
CA SER A 80 -3.07 3.98 -3.62
C SER A 80 -3.67 4.07 -5.02
N VAL A 81 -4.41 3.04 -5.45
CA VAL A 81 -5.09 3.00 -6.75
C VAL A 81 -6.53 3.50 -6.71
N LYS A 82 -7.02 3.94 -5.54
CA LYS A 82 -8.40 4.41 -5.34
C LYS A 82 -8.50 5.93 -5.32
N GLY A 83 -9.68 6.45 -5.62
CA GLY A 83 -9.98 7.87 -5.38
C GLY A 83 -10.07 8.19 -3.89
N ALA A 84 -9.84 9.45 -3.51
CA ALA A 84 -9.81 9.89 -2.10
C ALA A 84 -11.06 9.48 -1.29
N ALA A 85 -12.26 9.62 -1.87
CA ALA A 85 -13.51 9.22 -1.19
C ALA A 85 -13.58 7.71 -0.91
N GLU A 86 -13.16 6.88 -1.88
CA GLU A 86 -13.12 5.43 -1.71
C GLU A 86 -12.04 5.01 -0.72
N GLN A 87 -10.89 5.70 -0.72
CA GLN A 87 -9.85 5.49 0.28
C GLN A 87 -10.37 5.79 1.69
N GLY A 88 -11.07 6.91 1.89
CA GLY A 88 -11.66 7.27 3.17
C GLY A 88 -12.68 6.23 3.65
N GLY A 89 -13.56 5.78 2.77
CA GLY A 89 -14.52 4.70 3.08
C GLY A 89 -13.82 3.40 3.50
N MET A 90 -12.84 2.95 2.70
CA MET A 90 -12.08 1.73 2.98
C MET A 90 -11.30 1.83 4.30
N LEU A 91 -10.60 2.93 4.55
CA LEU A 91 -9.86 3.13 5.80
C LEU A 91 -10.79 3.13 7.01
N ARG A 92 -11.96 3.74 6.91
CA ARG A 92 -12.93 3.74 8.00
C ARG A 92 -13.49 2.35 8.27
N ASP A 93 -13.71 1.55 7.24
CA ASP A 93 -14.16 0.17 7.38
C ASP A 93 -13.11 -0.70 8.07
N GLU A 94 -11.85 -0.62 7.64
CA GLU A 94 -10.74 -1.34 8.27
C GLU A 94 -10.49 -0.88 9.71
N ALA A 95 -10.52 0.44 9.97
CA ALA A 95 -10.41 1.00 11.31
C ALA A 95 -11.45 0.39 12.26
N ARG A 96 -12.71 0.31 11.85
CA ARG A 96 -13.76 -0.30 12.68
C ARG A 96 -13.54 -1.79 12.91
N LYS A 97 -13.09 -2.55 11.90
CA LYS A 97 -12.82 -3.99 12.04
C LYS A 97 -11.73 -4.27 13.07
N VAL A 98 -10.71 -3.40 13.15
CA VAL A 98 -9.62 -3.52 14.13
C VAL A 98 -9.91 -2.83 15.47
N GLY A 99 -11.13 -2.30 15.67
CA GLY A 99 -11.56 -1.70 16.94
C GLY A 99 -11.19 -0.22 17.13
N LEU A 100 -10.73 0.47 16.09
CA LEU A 100 -10.52 1.91 16.13
C LEU A 100 -11.85 2.65 15.96
N SER A 101 -12.10 3.60 16.86
CA SER A 101 -13.34 4.40 16.84
C SER A 101 -13.27 5.60 15.89
N ARG A 102 -12.07 6.00 15.45
CA ARG A 102 -11.81 7.15 14.58
C ARG A 102 -10.65 6.87 13.63
N CYS A 103 -10.63 7.57 12.50
CA CYS A 103 -9.56 7.52 11.53
C CYS A 103 -9.38 8.91 10.91
N ALA A 104 -8.38 9.67 11.36
CA ALA A 104 -8.24 11.08 11.01
C ALA A 104 -8.05 11.30 9.50
N LEU A 105 -7.27 10.44 8.84
CA LEU A 105 -7.13 10.46 7.39
C LEU A 105 -8.47 10.23 6.67
N ALA A 106 -9.27 9.25 7.12
CA ALA A 106 -10.58 9.01 6.51
C ALA A 106 -11.52 10.22 6.66
N ASP A 107 -11.50 10.86 7.82
CA ASP A 107 -12.30 12.06 8.10
C ASP A 107 -11.85 13.25 7.23
N ALA A 108 -10.54 13.41 7.00
CA ALA A 108 -10.00 14.44 6.12
C ALA A 108 -10.38 14.19 4.65
N LEU A 109 -10.28 12.95 4.17
CA LEU A 109 -10.59 12.59 2.79
C LEU A 109 -12.08 12.76 2.46
N GLU A 110 -12.97 12.53 3.43
CA GLU A 110 -14.40 12.78 3.27
C GLU A 110 -14.73 14.27 3.18
N ARG A 111 -14.03 15.10 3.96
CA ARG A 111 -14.26 16.55 3.96
C ARG A 111 -13.74 17.23 2.69
N ASP A 112 -12.52 16.86 2.27
CA ASP A 112 -11.77 17.63 1.29
C ASP A 112 -11.72 16.96 -0.10
N GLY A 113 -12.05 15.66 -0.18
CA GLY A 113 -12.15 14.89 -1.42
C GLY A 113 -10.85 14.77 -2.22
N THR A 114 -9.71 15.20 -1.66
CA THR A 114 -8.41 15.32 -2.34
C THR A 114 -7.26 14.92 -1.40
N GLY A 115 -6.08 14.71 -1.98
CA GLY A 115 -4.84 14.48 -1.23
C GLY A 115 -4.66 13.07 -0.64
N GLY A 116 -5.47 12.09 -1.04
CA GLY A 116 -5.31 10.69 -0.63
C GLY A 116 -3.92 10.08 -0.91
N LEU A 117 -3.75 8.83 -0.53
CA LEU A 117 -2.56 8.07 -0.88
C LEU A 117 -2.40 8.05 -2.40
N SER A 118 -1.17 8.24 -2.84
CA SER A 118 -0.78 8.27 -4.25
C SER A 118 0.00 6.98 -4.58
N PRO A 119 -0.09 6.47 -5.82
CA PRO A 119 0.73 5.36 -6.30
C PRO A 119 2.24 5.63 -6.15
#